data_AF-A0AAN7T4R8-F1
#
_entry.id   AF-A0AAN7T4R8-F1
#
_cell.length_a   1.000
_cell.length_b   1.000
_cell.length_c   1.000
_cell.angle_alpha   90.00
_cell.angle_beta   90.00
_cell.angle_gamma   90.00
#
_symmetry.space_group_name_H-M   'P 1'
#
loop_
_entity.id
_entity.type
_entity.pdbx_description
1 polymer ?
#
loop_
_entity_poly.entity_id
_entity_poly.type
_entity_poly.pdbx_seq_one_letter_code
_entity_poly.pdbx_strand_id
1 'polypeptide(L)'
;MHGKGYGMPSSHAQFVSFFAVSLTLFLLLRHQPSTQHHHNSPPRSSTITGKTSTATNNFDPLIYPTYRQSSLLERLVLSLLAICGATAVAASRIYLSYHTPRQVLVGVIAGILFALLWFMGTSWLRTEGWVEWGLDTYLARLVRLRDLIVTEDLQDAGWGRWEARRRMMVKGKRT
;
A
#
# COMPACT_ATOMS: atom_id res chain seq x y z
N MET A 1 -9.43 29.11 30.32
CA MET A 1 -8.96 30.36 29.68
C MET A 1 -9.58 30.45 28.29
N HIS A 2 -10.61 31.27 28.10
CA HIS A 2 -11.26 31.48 26.80
C HIS A 2 -10.58 32.64 26.07
N GLY A 3 -9.49 32.34 25.36
CA GLY A 3 -8.81 33.32 24.50
C GLY A 3 -9.68 33.67 23.30
N LYS A 4 -9.92 34.97 23.09
CA LYS A 4 -10.69 35.48 21.94
C LYS A 4 -9.98 35.14 20.62
N GLY A 5 -10.60 34.24 19.84
CA GLY A 5 -11.00 34.52 18.45
C GLY A 5 -9.99 34.45 17.30
N TYR A 6 -8.67 34.50 17.51
CA TYR A 6 -7.70 34.38 16.42
C TYR A 6 -6.51 33.51 16.83
N GLY A 7 -6.76 32.20 16.90
CA GLY A 7 -5.69 31.19 16.96
C GLY A 7 -5.80 30.31 15.73
N MET A 8 -4.67 30.02 15.10
CA MET A 8 -4.55 29.15 13.92
C MET A 8 -5.36 27.85 14.07
N PRO A 9 -5.86 27.25 12.97
CA PRO A 9 -6.51 25.95 13.02
C PRO A 9 -5.59 24.90 13.66
N SER A 10 -6.18 23.88 14.28
CA SER A 10 -5.41 22.84 14.97
C SER A 10 -4.57 22.04 13.95
N SER A 11 -3.26 22.25 13.95
CA SER A 11 -2.31 21.53 13.07
C SER A 11 -2.34 20.02 13.32
N HIS A 12 -2.56 19.61 14.57
CA HIS A 12 -2.72 18.21 14.94
C HIS A 12 -3.97 17.61 14.28
N ALA A 13 -5.12 18.30 14.37
CA ALA A 13 -6.36 17.83 13.77
C ALA A 13 -6.28 17.80 12.24
N GLN A 14 -5.60 18.79 11.64
CA GLN A 14 -5.33 18.84 10.21
C GLN A 14 -4.44 17.69 9.73
N PHE A 15 -3.33 17.44 10.43
CA PHE A 15 -2.41 16.38 10.04
C PHE A 15 -3.05 14.98 10.17
N VAL A 16 -3.72 14.71 11.29
CA VAL A 16 -4.32 13.38 11.50
C VAL A 16 -5.52 13.13 10.60
N SER A 17 -6.31 14.15 10.25
CA SER A 17 -7.39 14.01 9.27
C SER A 17 -6.83 13.79 7.86
N PHE A 18 -5.79 14.52 7.47
CA PHE A 18 -5.06 14.29 6.22
C PHE A 18 -4.60 12.84 6.12
N PHE A 19 -3.84 12.38 7.12
CA PHE A 19 -3.26 11.04 7.14
C PHE A 19 -4.33 9.94 7.09
N ALA A 20 -5.37 10.04 7.93
CA ALA A 20 -6.43 9.02 7.98
C ALA A 20 -7.25 8.95 6.68
N VAL A 21 -7.55 10.09 6.06
CA VAL A 21 -8.27 10.12 4.77
C VAL A 21 -7.37 9.62 3.64
N SER A 22 -6.12 10.08 3.55
CA SER A 22 -5.18 9.59 2.54
C SER A 22 -4.95 8.10 2.65
N LEU A 23 -4.81 7.56 3.86
CA LEU A 23 -4.68 6.11 4.08
C LEU A 23 -5.95 5.36 3.66
N THR A 24 -7.13 5.85 4.05
CA THR A 24 -8.41 5.24 3.66
C THR A 24 -8.58 5.19 2.14
N LEU A 25 -8.33 6.30 1.45
CA LEU A 25 -8.40 6.37 -0.01
C LEU A 25 -7.38 5.44 -0.66
N PHE A 26 -6.17 5.37 -0.10
CA PHE A 26 -5.13 4.48 -0.60
C PHE A 26 -5.53 3.00 -0.49
N LEU A 27 -5.98 2.57 0.70
CA LEU A 27 -6.38 1.20 0.97
C LEU A 27 -7.61 0.78 0.15
N LEU A 28 -8.61 1.65 0.05
CA LEU A 28 -9.89 1.29 -0.59
C LEU A 28 -9.92 1.52 -2.10
N LEU A 29 -9.21 2.51 -2.63
CA LEU A 29 -9.32 2.90 -4.04
C LEU A 29 -8.06 2.65 -4.86
N ARG A 30 -6.85 2.83 -4.29
CA ARG A 30 -5.59 2.71 -5.04
C ARG A 30 -4.99 1.32 -4.99
N HIS A 31 -5.31 0.51 -3.99
CA HIS A 31 -4.76 -0.82 -3.89
C HIS A 31 -5.38 -1.74 -4.96
N GLN A 32 -4.71 -1.83 -6.10
CA GLN A 32 -4.99 -2.78 -7.18
C GLN A 32 -4.26 -4.10 -6.87
N PRO A 33 -4.96 -5.17 -6.47
CA PRO A 33 -4.31 -6.46 -6.33
C PRO A 33 -3.85 -6.90 -7.72
N SER A 34 -2.55 -6.93 -7.94
CA SER A 34 -2.01 -7.55 -9.14
C SER A 34 -2.34 -9.03 -9.07
N THR A 35 -3.36 -9.47 -9.81
CA THR A 35 -3.49 -10.88 -10.18
C THR A 35 -2.29 -11.21 -11.03
N GLN A 36 -1.23 -11.73 -10.40
CA GLN A 36 -0.19 -12.47 -11.09
C GLN A 36 -0.82 -13.75 -11.67
N HIS A 37 -1.61 -13.61 -12.73
CA HIS A 37 -1.84 -14.70 -13.66
C HIS A 37 -0.53 -14.85 -14.42
N HIS A 38 0.35 -15.74 -13.92
CA HIS A 38 1.43 -16.23 -14.74
C HIS A 38 0.82 -16.87 -16.00
N HIS A 39 0.85 -16.12 -17.09
CA HIS A 39 0.50 -16.60 -18.41
C HIS A 39 1.56 -17.63 -18.80
N ASN A 40 1.22 -18.91 -18.71
CA ASN A 40 1.95 -19.98 -19.37
C ASN A 40 1.79 -19.80 -20.89
N SER A 41 2.57 -18.91 -21.51
CA SER A 41 2.92 -19.13 -22.91
C SER A 41 4.00 -20.20 -22.92
N PRO A 42 3.73 -21.42 -23.42
CA PRO A 42 4.82 -22.37 -23.66
C PRO A 42 5.84 -21.69 -24.58
N PRO A 43 7.15 -21.92 -24.40
CA PRO A 43 8.11 -21.53 -25.42
C PRO A 43 7.67 -22.17 -26.72
N ARG A 44 7.51 -21.36 -27.78
CA ARG A 44 7.24 -21.84 -29.13
C ARG A 44 8.46 -22.66 -29.55
N SER A 45 8.41 -23.96 -29.28
CA SER A 45 9.46 -24.90 -29.65
C SER A 45 9.49 -25.01 -31.17
N SER A 46 10.58 -24.53 -31.75
CA SER A 46 10.99 -24.93 -33.09
C SER A 46 11.12 -26.46 -33.12
N THR A 47 10.37 -27.06 -34.05
CA THR A 47 10.42 -28.44 -34.51
C THR A 47 11.77 -29.14 -34.28
N ILE A 48 11.82 -30.11 -33.36
CA ILE A 48 12.77 -31.24 -33.43
C ILE A 48 12.05 -32.52 -33.00
N THR A 49 12.02 -33.47 -33.93
CA THR A 49 11.55 -34.85 -33.85
C THR A 49 12.25 -35.65 -32.73
N GLY A 50 11.50 -36.41 -31.93
CA GLY A 50 12.09 -37.40 -31.02
C GLY A 50 11.08 -38.02 -30.06
N LYS A 51 11.11 -39.34 -29.93
CA LYS A 51 10.16 -40.18 -29.18
C LYS A 51 10.26 -40.01 -27.65
N THR A 52 9.21 -40.49 -26.98
CA THR A 52 9.09 -40.99 -25.59
C THR A 52 8.82 -40.03 -24.43
N SER A 53 7.87 -40.52 -23.59
CA SER A 53 7.54 -40.15 -22.21
C SER A 53 6.50 -39.05 -22.02
N THR A 54 5.28 -39.51 -21.76
CA THR A 54 4.20 -38.86 -21.03
C THR A 54 4.72 -38.19 -19.75
N ALA A 55 5.22 -36.96 -19.87
CA ALA A 55 5.38 -36.05 -18.75
C ALA A 55 4.00 -35.47 -18.45
N THR A 56 3.35 -36.01 -17.42
CA THR A 56 2.22 -35.31 -16.79
C THR A 56 2.73 -33.93 -16.42
N ASN A 57 2.12 -32.87 -16.95
CA ASN A 57 2.41 -31.48 -16.57
C ASN A 57 1.95 -31.27 -15.12
N ASN A 58 2.69 -31.85 -14.17
CA ASN A 58 2.51 -31.64 -12.74
C ASN A 58 3.01 -30.23 -12.46
N PHE A 59 2.10 -29.27 -12.56
CA PHE A 59 2.30 -27.93 -12.01
C PHE A 59 2.45 -28.10 -10.50
N ASP A 60 3.68 -28.23 -10.01
CA ASP A 60 3.99 -28.32 -8.58
C ASP A 60 3.68 -26.94 -7.94
N PRO A 61 2.60 -26.78 -7.16
CA PRO A 61 2.26 -25.49 -6.54
C PRO A 61 3.23 -25.12 -5.40
N LEU A 62 4.26 -25.93 -5.18
CA LEU A 62 5.22 -25.82 -4.08
C LEU A 62 6.38 -24.85 -4.36
N ILE A 63 6.50 -24.31 -5.58
CA ILE A 63 7.61 -23.42 -5.96
C ILE A 63 7.23 -21.94 -5.86
N TYR A 64 5.94 -21.59 -5.98
CA TYR A 64 5.46 -20.21 -5.85
C TYR A 64 4.35 -20.13 -4.81
N PRO A 65 4.57 -19.52 -3.63
CA PRO A 65 3.49 -19.34 -2.67
C PRO A 65 2.44 -18.39 -3.25
N THR A 66 1.21 -18.87 -3.40
CA THR A 66 0.04 -18.03 -3.68
C THR A 66 -0.13 -17.07 -2.50
N TYR A 67 0.06 -15.77 -2.76
CA TYR A 67 0.07 -14.77 -1.71
C TYR A 67 -1.36 -14.45 -1.25
N ARG A 68 -1.59 -14.39 0.08
CA ARG A 68 -2.86 -13.95 0.64
C ARG A 68 -2.91 -12.42 0.59
N GLN A 69 -3.68 -11.90 -0.35
CA GLN A 69 -3.95 -10.48 -0.50
C GLN A 69 -4.71 -9.95 0.73
N SER A 70 -4.43 -8.70 1.13
CA SER A 70 -5.22 -8.03 2.16
C SER A 70 -6.69 -7.95 1.72
N SER A 71 -7.58 -8.53 2.51
CA SER A 71 -9.00 -8.58 2.17
C SER A 71 -9.63 -7.18 2.26
N LEU A 72 -10.73 -6.95 1.54
CA LEU A 72 -11.48 -5.70 1.64
C LEU A 72 -11.92 -5.42 3.08
N LEU A 73 -12.26 -6.46 3.86
CA LEU A 73 -12.60 -6.33 5.26
C LEU A 73 -11.41 -5.82 6.10
N GLU A 74 -10.23 -6.40 5.92
CA GLU A 74 -9.01 -5.95 6.63
C GLU A 74 -8.71 -4.48 6.33
N ARG A 75 -8.84 -4.07 5.06
CA ARG A 75 -8.63 -2.68 4.65
C ARG A 75 -9.67 -1.72 5.24
N LEU A 76 -10.93 -2.14 5.30
CA LEU A 76 -11.98 -1.39 5.97
C LEU A 76 -11.70 -1.25 7.47
N VAL A 77 -11.30 -2.33 8.13
CA VAL A 77 -10.94 -2.31 9.56
C VAL A 77 -9.78 -1.36 9.80
N LEU A 78 -8.71 -1.43 9.01
CA LEU A 78 -7.56 -0.52 9.12
C LEU A 78 -7.95 0.95 8.88
N SER A 79 -8.81 1.21 7.90
CA SER A 79 -9.33 2.56 7.61
C SER A 79 -10.15 3.11 8.78
N LEU A 80 -11.04 2.29 9.34
CA LEU A 80 -11.84 2.64 10.52
C LEU A 80 -10.96 2.91 11.74
N LEU A 81 -9.96 2.07 12.00
CA LEU A 81 -9.00 2.27 13.09
C LEU A 81 -8.25 3.60 12.93
N ALA A 82 -7.82 3.93 11.72
CA ALA A 82 -7.16 5.21 11.44
C ALA A 82 -8.08 6.41 11.69
N ILE A 83 -9.34 6.34 11.26
CA ILE A 83 -10.34 7.40 11.49
C ILE A 83 -10.67 7.54 12.97
N CYS A 84 -10.82 6.43 13.70
CA CYS A 84 -11.03 6.44 15.15
C CYS A 84 -9.84 7.08 15.88
N GLY A 85 -8.61 6.73 15.49
CA GLY A 85 -7.39 7.32 16.04
C GLY A 85 -7.31 8.83 15.78
N ALA A 86 -7.58 9.27 14.55
CA ALA A 86 -7.64 10.68 14.19
C ALA A 86 -8.70 11.44 15.00
N THR A 87 -9.88 10.83 15.18
CA THR A 87 -10.96 11.39 16.01
C THR A 87 -10.54 11.52 17.46
N ALA A 88 -9.89 10.50 18.04
CA ALA A 88 -9.37 10.55 19.41
C ALA A 88 -8.33 11.68 19.58
N VAL A 89 -7.40 11.84 18.62
CA VAL A 89 -6.41 12.93 18.66
C VAL A 89 -7.09 14.30 18.53
N ALA A 90 -8.05 14.47 17.62
CA ALA A 90 -8.79 15.73 17.47
C ALA A 90 -9.61 16.05 18.74
N ALA A 91 -10.31 15.07 19.30
CA ALA A 91 -11.07 15.21 20.55
C ALA A 91 -10.17 15.57 21.73
N SER A 92 -8.95 15.01 21.80
CA SER A 92 -7.99 15.35 22.86
C SER A 92 -7.65 16.85 22.89
N ARG A 93 -7.67 17.53 21.73
CA ARG A 93 -7.39 18.96 21.63
C ARG A 93 -8.48 19.82 22.25
N ILE A 94 -9.73 19.33 22.19
CA ILE A 94 -10.88 19.98 22.82
C ILE A 94 -10.89 19.66 24.32
N TYR A 95 -10.70 18.38 24.68
CA TYR A 95 -10.74 17.91 26.06
C TYR A 95 -9.68 18.58 26.94
N LEU A 96 -8.44 18.66 26.46
CA LEU A 96 -7.33 19.32 27.17
C LEU A 96 -7.40 20.85 27.08
N SER A 97 -8.47 21.41 26.51
CA SER A 97 -8.71 22.86 26.38
C SER A 97 -7.60 23.61 25.62
N TYR A 98 -6.85 22.92 24.74
CA TYR A 98 -5.84 23.54 23.89
C TYR A 98 -6.46 24.27 22.68
N HIS A 99 -7.56 23.75 22.15
CA HIS A 99 -8.24 24.32 20.99
C HIS A 99 -9.75 24.33 21.18
N THR A 100 -10.40 25.31 20.55
CA THR A 100 -11.85 25.34 20.44
C THR A 100 -12.35 24.34 19.40
N PRO A 101 -13.61 23.83 19.50
CA PRO A 101 -14.18 22.93 18.50
C PRO A 101 -14.14 23.51 17.08
N ARG A 102 -14.28 24.83 16.93
CA ARG A 102 -14.20 25.51 15.62
C ARG A 102 -12.81 25.43 15.00
N GLN A 103 -11.76 25.65 15.78
CA GLN A 103 -10.36 25.53 15.30
C GLN A 103 -10.01 24.10 14.92
N VAL A 104 -10.53 23.12 15.67
CA VAL A 104 -10.36 21.70 15.36
C VAL A 104 -11.10 21.37 14.06
N LEU A 105 -12.36 21.82 13.91
CA LEU A 105 -13.15 21.57 12.71
C LEU A 105 -12.51 22.16 11.44
N VAL A 106 -12.03 23.41 11.50
CA VAL A 106 -11.31 24.04 10.37
C VAL A 106 -10.06 23.24 10.02
N GLY A 107 -9.30 22.79 11.03
CA GLY A 107 -8.15 21.90 10.83
C GLY A 107 -8.53 20.60 10.13
N VAL A 108 -9.58 19.93 10.63
CA VAL A 108 -10.09 18.68 10.04
C VAL A 108 -10.44 18.87 8.56
N ILE A 109 -11.25 19.90 8.24
CA ILE A 109 -11.66 20.22 6.87
C ILE A 109 -10.44 20.48 5.97
N ALA A 110 -9.49 21.30 6.43
CA ALA A 110 -8.27 21.58 5.69
C ALA A 110 -7.48 20.29 5.39
N GLY A 111 -7.33 19.41 6.39
CA GLY A 111 -6.62 18.14 6.20
C GLY A 111 -7.32 17.20 5.21
N ILE A 112 -8.66 17.13 5.23
CA ILE A 112 -9.44 16.37 4.24
C ILE A 112 -9.20 16.91 2.83
N LEU A 113 -9.28 18.23 2.63
CA LEU A 113 -9.05 18.85 1.33
C LEU A 113 -7.64 18.56 0.80
N PHE A 114 -6.62 18.70 1.65
CA PHE A 114 -5.25 18.35 1.27
C PHE A 114 -5.10 16.86 0.95
N ALA A 115 -5.81 15.97 1.66
CA ALA A 115 -5.75 14.54 1.38
C ALA A 115 -6.33 14.20 0.00
N LEU A 116 -7.44 14.83 -0.36
CA LEU A 116 -8.05 14.68 -1.68
C LEU A 116 -7.13 15.22 -2.78
N LEU A 117 -6.61 16.44 -2.61
CA LEU A 117 -5.68 17.05 -3.57
C LEU A 117 -4.42 16.22 -3.75
N TRP A 118 -3.83 15.73 -2.65
CA TRP A 118 -2.67 14.86 -2.67
C TRP A 118 -2.98 13.53 -3.36
N PHE A 119 -4.12 12.92 -3.05
CA PHE A 119 -4.51 11.65 -3.67
C PHE A 119 -4.72 11.83 -5.19
N MET A 120 -5.43 12.87 -5.61
CA MET A 120 -5.62 13.20 -7.03
C MET A 120 -4.30 13.51 -7.73
N GLY A 121 -3.47 14.37 -7.14
CA GLY A 121 -2.18 14.75 -7.71
C GLY A 121 -1.24 13.55 -7.86
N THR A 122 -1.12 12.72 -6.83
CA THR A 122 -0.31 11.49 -6.92
C THR A 122 -0.90 10.45 -7.88
N SER A 123 -2.22 10.42 -8.07
CA SER A 123 -2.85 9.54 -9.08
C SER A 123 -2.48 10.03 -10.48
N TRP A 124 -2.59 11.34 -10.70
CA TRP A 124 -2.30 11.96 -11.97
C TRP A 124 -0.81 11.85 -12.36
N LEU A 125 0.12 12.16 -11.45
CA LEU A 125 1.56 11.98 -11.71
C LEU A 125 1.90 10.54 -12.14
N ARG A 126 1.19 9.57 -11.57
CA ARG A 126 1.39 8.15 -11.87
C ARG A 126 0.80 7.74 -13.21
N THR A 127 -0.40 8.23 -13.57
CA THR A 127 -1.00 7.91 -14.87
C THR A 127 -0.21 8.49 -16.04
N GLU A 128 0.43 9.65 -15.84
CA GLU A 128 1.25 10.33 -16.84
C GLU A 128 2.70 9.80 -16.92
N GLY A 129 3.07 8.79 -16.12
CA GLY A 129 4.41 8.18 -16.16
C GLY A 129 5.54 9.02 -15.54
N TRP A 130 5.22 10.06 -14.76
CA TRP A 130 6.24 10.91 -14.13
C TRP A 130 7.04 10.15 -13.05
N VAL A 131 6.40 9.16 -12.42
CA VAL A 131 7.07 8.30 -11.42
C VAL A 131 8.12 7.43 -12.12
N GLU A 132 7.75 6.78 -13.23
CA GLU A 132 8.63 5.95 -14.03
C GLU A 132 9.79 6.76 -14.60
N TRP A 133 9.51 7.96 -15.10
CA TRP A 133 10.54 8.90 -15.54
C TRP A 133 11.53 9.24 -14.42
N GLY A 134 11.04 9.54 -13.21
CA GLY A 134 11.89 9.82 -12.06
C GLY A 134 12.77 8.64 -11.64
N LEU A 135 12.22 7.42 -11.71
CA LEU A 135 12.93 6.17 -11.41
C LEU A 135 14.00 5.82 -12.45
N ASP A 136 13.89 6.31 -13.68
CA ASP A 136 14.85 6.07 -14.75
C ASP A 136 16.16 6.86 -14.57
N THR A 137 16.16 7.88 -13.69
CA THR A 137 17.35 8.71 -13.44
C THR A 137 18.52 7.90 -12.87
N TYR A 138 19.75 8.31 -13.23
CA TYR A 138 20.98 7.65 -12.76
C TYR A 138 21.04 7.53 -11.23
N LEU A 139 20.64 8.60 -10.52
CA LEU A 139 20.63 8.60 -9.06
C LEU A 139 19.64 7.59 -8.47
N ALA A 140 18.42 7.52 -9.01
CA ALA A 140 17.41 6.55 -8.57
C ALA A 140 17.90 5.11 -8.79
N ARG A 141 18.56 4.84 -9.93
CA ARG A 141 19.16 3.55 -10.25
C ARG A 141 20.36 3.22 -9.35
N LEU A 142 21.20 4.22 -9.02
CA LEU A 142 22.36 4.06 -8.15
C LEU A 142 21.96 3.60 -6.74
N VAL A 143 20.93 4.21 -6.17
CA VAL A 143 20.41 3.84 -4.83
C VAL A 143 19.38 2.71 -4.86
N ARG A 144 19.12 2.13 -6.03
CA ARG A 144 18.14 1.04 -6.25
C ARG A 144 16.74 1.40 -5.77
N LEU A 145 16.31 2.64 -6.04
CA LEU A 145 14.97 3.09 -5.70
C LEU A 145 13.95 2.29 -6.50
N ARG A 146 12.94 1.77 -5.81
CA ARG A 146 11.86 0.96 -6.41
C ARG A 146 10.53 1.48 -5.93
N ASP A 147 9.56 1.51 -6.84
CA ASP A 147 8.18 1.71 -6.47
C ASP A 147 7.51 0.37 -6.13
N LEU A 148 7.19 0.20 -4.86
CA LEU A 148 6.46 -0.95 -4.33
C LEU A 148 5.01 -0.59 -3.99
N ILE A 149 4.66 0.69 -3.98
CA ILE A 149 3.48 1.18 -3.29
C ILE A 149 2.18 0.67 -3.95
N VAL A 150 2.21 0.34 -5.24
CA VAL A 150 1.05 -0.19 -5.97
C VAL A 150 1.16 -1.69 -6.21
N THR A 151 2.37 -2.23 -6.28
CA THR A 151 2.64 -3.58 -6.81
C THR A 151 2.79 -4.64 -5.73
N GLU A 152 3.32 -4.29 -4.55
CA GLU A 152 3.55 -5.22 -3.43
C GLU A 152 2.78 -4.73 -2.19
N ASP A 153 2.06 -5.62 -1.51
CA ASP A 153 1.52 -5.29 -0.18
C ASP A 153 2.71 -5.09 0.79
N LEU A 154 2.56 -4.22 1.80
CA LEU A 154 3.66 -3.91 2.74
C LEU A 154 4.16 -5.16 3.47
N GLN A 155 3.24 -6.10 3.71
CA GLN A 155 3.53 -7.39 4.34
C GLN A 155 4.28 -8.33 3.39
N ASP A 156 4.22 -8.08 2.08
CA ASP A 156 4.69 -8.98 1.01
C ASP A 156 6.13 -8.76 0.63
N ALA A 157 6.59 -7.52 0.82
CA ALA A 157 7.93 -7.09 0.47
C ALA A 157 9.07 -7.87 1.17
N GLY A 158 8.77 -8.75 2.13
CA GLY A 158 9.78 -9.63 2.73
C GLY A 158 9.28 -10.99 3.21
N TRP A 159 8.04 -11.08 3.71
CA TRP A 159 7.56 -12.25 4.45
C TRP A 159 7.44 -13.50 3.56
N GLY A 160 6.77 -13.42 2.42
CA GLY A 160 6.64 -14.60 1.54
C GLY A 160 7.97 -15.11 0.97
N ARG A 161 8.91 -14.20 0.66
CA ARG A 161 10.27 -14.60 0.22
C ARG A 161 11.03 -15.31 1.34
N TRP A 162 10.85 -14.90 2.60
CA TRP A 162 11.43 -15.58 3.74
C TRP A 162 10.77 -16.94 4.00
N GLU A 163 9.45 -17.04 3.92
CA GLU A 163 8.71 -18.27 4.19
C GLU A 163 9.01 -19.36 3.14
N ALA A 164 9.09 -18.98 1.86
CA ALA A 164 9.49 -19.88 0.77
C ALA A 164 10.90 -20.46 1.01
N ARG A 165 11.88 -19.59 1.35
CA ARG A 165 13.24 -20.03 1.71
C ARG A 165 13.24 -21.00 2.89
N ARG A 166 12.43 -20.74 3.92
CA ARG A 166 12.33 -21.60 5.10
C ARG A 166 11.76 -22.98 4.76
N ARG A 167 10.71 -23.07 3.93
CA ARG A 167 10.13 -24.35 3.50
C ARG A 167 11.13 -25.20 2.70
N MET A 168 11.93 -24.57 1.84
CA MET A 168 12.99 -25.26 1.09
C MET A 168 14.08 -25.83 2.02
N MET A 169 14.51 -25.06 3.03
CA MET A 169 15.47 -25.55 4.04
C MET A 169 14.91 -26.71 4.87
N VAL A 170 13.61 -26.71 5.19
CA VAL A 170 12.96 -27.81 5.92
C VAL A 170 12.83 -29.06 5.05
N LYS A 171 12.47 -28.92 3.78
CA LYS A 171 12.34 -30.05 2.84
C LYS A 171 13.69 -30.73 2.59
N GLY A 172 14.76 -29.95 2.39
CA GLY A 172 16.12 -30.47 2.20
C GLY A 172 16.75 -31.12 3.43
N LYS A 173 16.16 -30.98 4.63
CA LYS A 173 16.57 -31.70 5.84
C LYS A 173 15.83 -33.03 6.04
N ARG A 174 14.77 -33.28 5.27
CA ARG A 174 13.92 -34.50 5.38
C ARG A 174 14.22 -35.54 4.30
N THR A 175 15.17 -35.25 3.42
CA THR A 175 15.70 -36.13 2.36
C THR A 175 17.15 -36.44 2.68
#